data_AF-A0A9D7SCJ6-F1
#
_entry.id   AF-A0A9D7SCJ6-F1
#
_cell.length_a   1.000
_cell.length_b   1.000
_cell.length_c   1.000
_cell.angle_alpha   90.00
_cell.angle_beta   90.00
_cell.angle_gamma   90.00
#
_symmetry.space_group_name_H-M   'P 1'
#
loop_
_entity.id
_entity.type
_entity.pdbx_description
1 polymer ?
#
loop_
_entity_poly.entity_id
_entity_poly.type
_entity_poly.pdbx_seq_one_letter_code
_entity_poly.pdbx_strand_id
1 'polypeptide(L)'
;MPLFRASLQTLGAIALLALALACSGKKDSSSDSPTATLSGTVTYLRVPLAKDAGGVPTGLKDSSVAANLVSLPARGVRIRILQQVSQTLPGSSTPSLVWLLTNSGSTDSSGAYSLTNVTKGRPTMVEVLSTFNGGGSQSILLIADPAGIASSQPAQDRVQYALRKAADGTALATDPTHASVFSVNSTVDFSVGLNDVWWITNPATSQVTGVGNVHADLETDPVLFPGRTSGTGSRVLGIGDTIASWAKVEAYGSGTPGAALLLHYWPGRSEPGGSYVLYDQSLLPLARSSSSYFGTLRGGPANDDAWDEGIILPLLARNALYASTLNRTFGVTLNPLFPPVSPQTDLSADMARIEGLAQAMAANVLKSPYLADTQGASLAAPLVDVRDLSTLSPAQFGPLSAPAMRGFAWEIVLKANGLPSPGIATDWDKIDPLAAARFFVAPTSTTSTEVEPLNLFNQVARLKEGKGGTEPVDLAAIFTDTVLAGLGTPFGLPWPRPSTGLYASFVSDWGIDPTGVLPATTFSMAKASQVSSQYPSPSLAFPNVSSGEVHYAKFRLSADTRCSITATMVPALGPGAQVDLDLPFMSRTFSFTGSGGTTGPIIIPVISAAPALHPVRIRLKSPGSVQPDVTVSLTLTPLP
;
A
#
# COMPACT_ATOMS: atom_id res chain seq x y z
N MET A 1 -43.85 -49.69 6.99
CA MET A 1 -44.43 -48.46 6.42
C MET A 1 -43.41 -47.29 6.37
N PRO A 2 -42.37 -47.32 5.51
CA PRO A 2 -41.46 -46.16 5.34
C PRO A 2 -41.79 -45.32 4.09
N LEU A 3 -42.65 -45.80 3.18
CA LEU A 3 -42.90 -45.20 1.87
C LEU A 3 -43.89 -44.02 1.85
N PHE A 4 -44.63 -43.78 2.96
CA PHE A 4 -45.59 -42.67 3.05
C PHE A 4 -45.00 -41.36 3.61
N ARG A 5 -43.85 -41.40 4.30
CA ARG A 5 -43.18 -40.18 4.81
C ARG A 5 -42.30 -39.51 3.76
N ALA A 6 -41.67 -40.28 2.88
CA ALA A 6 -40.85 -39.73 1.80
C ALA A 6 -41.70 -38.99 0.75
N SER A 7 -42.91 -39.47 0.47
CA SER A 7 -43.85 -38.88 -0.50
C SER A 7 -44.50 -37.57 0.00
N LEU A 8 -44.79 -37.45 1.30
CA LEU A 8 -45.29 -36.21 1.90
C LEU A 8 -44.20 -35.12 2.04
N GLN A 9 -42.94 -35.50 2.28
CA GLN A 9 -41.82 -34.56 2.29
C GLN A 9 -41.45 -34.07 0.88
N THR A 10 -41.56 -34.92 -0.14
CA THR A 10 -41.38 -34.49 -1.54
C THR A 10 -42.55 -33.64 -2.04
N LEU A 11 -43.80 -33.95 -1.68
CA LEU A 11 -44.96 -33.08 -2.01
C LEU A 11 -44.90 -31.73 -1.28
N GLY A 12 -44.44 -31.69 -0.03
CA GLY A 12 -44.22 -30.44 0.71
C GLY A 12 -43.08 -29.60 0.13
N ALA A 13 -41.98 -30.23 -0.29
CA ALA A 13 -40.87 -29.54 -0.95
C ALA A 13 -41.25 -29.04 -2.35
N ILE A 14 -42.05 -29.79 -3.11
CA ILE A 14 -42.57 -29.35 -4.43
C ILE A 14 -43.59 -28.23 -4.27
N ALA A 15 -44.42 -28.24 -3.22
CA ALA A 15 -45.35 -27.14 -2.93
C ALA A 15 -44.60 -25.87 -2.48
N LEU A 16 -43.54 -25.98 -1.64
CA LEU A 16 -42.71 -24.83 -1.27
C LEU A 16 -41.85 -24.33 -2.44
N LEU A 17 -41.37 -25.20 -3.33
CA LEU A 17 -40.71 -24.77 -4.57
C LEU A 17 -41.72 -24.12 -5.52
N ALA A 18 -42.94 -24.64 -5.63
CA ALA A 18 -44.00 -24.07 -6.47
C ALA A 18 -44.53 -22.75 -5.92
N LEU A 19 -44.54 -22.52 -4.60
CA LEU A 19 -44.84 -21.21 -4.00
C LEU A 19 -43.65 -20.24 -4.07
N ALA A 20 -42.40 -20.72 -4.01
CA ALA A 20 -41.22 -19.88 -4.28
C ALA A 20 -41.11 -19.50 -5.77
N LEU A 21 -41.55 -20.38 -6.69
CA LEU A 21 -41.67 -20.10 -8.12
C LEU A 21 -42.97 -19.33 -8.48
N ALA A 22 -44.06 -19.45 -7.72
CA ALA A 22 -45.28 -18.66 -7.94
C ALA A 22 -45.21 -17.25 -7.33
N CYS A 23 -44.30 -17.02 -6.37
CA CYS A 23 -43.88 -15.68 -5.95
C CYS A 23 -42.74 -15.11 -6.81
N SER A 24 -42.21 -15.87 -7.77
CA SER A 24 -41.50 -15.29 -8.90
C SER A 24 -42.55 -14.80 -9.89
N GLY A 25 -42.76 -13.49 -9.93
CA GLY A 25 -43.67 -12.84 -10.88
C GLY A 25 -43.43 -13.37 -12.29
N LYS A 26 -44.53 -13.51 -13.04
CA LYS A 26 -44.58 -13.87 -14.46
C LYS A 26 -43.23 -13.59 -15.15
N LYS A 27 -42.58 -14.66 -15.63
CA LYS A 27 -41.70 -14.56 -16.79
C LYS A 27 -42.57 -14.09 -17.95
N ASP A 28 -42.77 -12.79 -18.05
CA ASP A 28 -43.07 -12.17 -19.32
C ASP A 28 -41.92 -12.58 -20.24
N SER A 29 -42.30 -13.17 -21.37
CA SER A 29 -41.46 -13.30 -22.56
C SER A 29 -40.53 -12.09 -22.67
N SER A 30 -39.22 -12.34 -22.67
CA SER A 30 -38.15 -11.34 -22.69
C SER A 30 -38.34 -10.34 -23.84
N SER A 31 -39.03 -9.23 -23.56
CA SER A 31 -38.57 -7.96 -24.10
C SER A 31 -37.36 -7.58 -23.25
N ASP A 32 -36.16 -7.64 -23.80
CA ASP A 32 -35.00 -7.01 -23.16
C ASP A 32 -35.43 -5.61 -22.74
N SER A 33 -35.41 -5.33 -21.43
CA SER A 33 -35.73 -3.98 -20.96
C SER A 33 -34.79 -3.05 -21.70
N PRO A 34 -35.31 -2.05 -22.43
CA PRO A 34 -34.49 -1.32 -23.40
C PRO A 34 -33.34 -0.66 -22.65
N THR A 35 -32.10 -0.98 -23.03
CA THR A 35 -30.90 -0.44 -22.40
C THR A 35 -30.29 0.68 -23.23
N ALA A 36 -29.50 1.53 -22.60
CA ALA A 36 -28.63 2.50 -23.25
C ALA A 36 -27.24 2.53 -22.61
N THR A 37 -26.34 3.25 -23.25
CA THR A 37 -25.01 3.56 -22.74
C THR A 37 -25.03 4.91 -22.04
N LEU A 38 -24.47 4.95 -20.83
CA LEU A 38 -24.08 6.19 -20.17
C LEU A 38 -22.57 6.32 -20.25
N SER A 39 -22.09 7.43 -20.81
CA SER A 39 -20.67 7.73 -20.97
C SER A 39 -20.35 9.13 -20.48
N GLY A 40 -19.07 9.45 -20.37
CA GLY A 40 -18.64 10.80 -20.05
C GLY A 40 -17.19 10.85 -19.68
N THR A 41 -16.77 12.01 -19.19
CA THR A 41 -15.42 12.29 -18.74
C THR A 41 -15.43 12.85 -17.32
N VAL A 42 -14.36 12.58 -16.57
CA VAL A 42 -14.10 13.21 -15.28
C VAL A 42 -12.78 13.98 -15.37
N THR A 43 -12.84 15.28 -15.14
CA THR A 43 -11.68 16.17 -15.13
C THR A 43 -11.61 16.98 -13.84
N TYR A 44 -10.41 17.45 -13.51
CA TYR A 44 -10.18 18.31 -12.35
C TYR A 44 -9.14 19.39 -12.65
N LEU A 45 -9.29 20.55 -12.00
CA LEU A 45 -8.30 21.62 -12.06
C LEU A 45 -7.14 21.35 -11.08
N ARG A 46 -5.91 21.46 -11.58
CA ARG A 46 -4.70 21.30 -10.77
C ARG A 46 -3.88 22.57 -10.79
N VAL A 47 -3.32 22.92 -9.64
CA VAL A 47 -2.25 23.91 -9.51
C VAL A 47 -0.90 23.23 -9.78
N PRO A 48 -0.18 23.58 -10.85
CA PRO A 48 1.12 22.98 -11.16
C PRO A 48 2.20 23.42 -10.18
N LEU A 49 3.25 22.60 -10.06
CA LEU A 49 4.49 22.96 -9.40
C LEU A 49 5.20 24.07 -10.19
N ALA A 50 5.61 25.12 -9.48
CA ALA A 50 6.58 26.07 -9.99
C ALA A 50 7.98 25.44 -9.89
N LYS A 51 8.78 25.61 -10.94
CA LYS A 51 10.15 25.10 -11.02
C LYS A 51 11.09 26.22 -11.47
N ASP A 52 12.32 26.21 -10.97
CA ASP A 52 13.38 27.05 -11.51
C ASP A 52 13.92 26.49 -12.85
N ALA A 53 14.94 27.16 -13.41
CA ALA A 53 15.57 26.74 -14.67
C ALA A 53 16.28 25.37 -14.57
N GLY A 54 16.66 24.93 -13.36
CA GLY A 54 17.24 23.62 -13.09
C GLY A 54 16.18 22.53 -12.86
N GLY A 55 14.90 22.86 -12.96
CA GLY A 55 13.79 21.95 -12.69
C GLY A 55 13.55 21.73 -11.20
N VAL A 56 14.21 22.48 -10.31
CA VAL A 56 14.04 22.40 -8.86
C VAL A 56 12.67 22.98 -8.51
N PRO A 57 11.83 22.25 -7.77
CA PRO A 57 10.58 22.79 -7.22
C PRO A 57 10.83 24.02 -6.37
N THR A 58 10.06 25.08 -6.59
CA THR A 58 10.14 26.34 -5.81
C THR A 58 8.84 26.66 -5.05
N GLY A 59 7.77 25.90 -5.32
CA GLY A 59 6.46 26.11 -4.73
C GLY A 59 5.37 25.74 -5.72
N LEU A 60 4.16 26.26 -5.51
CA LEU A 60 3.07 26.15 -6.46
C LEU A 60 2.99 27.41 -7.31
N LYS A 61 2.45 27.28 -8.53
CA LYS A 61 2.03 28.47 -9.27
C LYS A 61 0.88 29.18 -8.53
N ASP A 62 0.76 30.49 -8.71
CA ASP A 62 -0.33 31.28 -8.14
C ASP A 62 -1.68 30.80 -8.69
N SER A 63 -2.52 30.23 -7.80
CA SER A 63 -3.82 29.66 -8.12
C SER A 63 -4.92 30.71 -8.35
N SER A 64 -4.68 31.98 -7.99
CA SER A 64 -5.59 33.10 -8.31
C SER A 64 -5.55 33.49 -9.78
N VAL A 65 -4.49 33.09 -10.52
CA VAL A 65 -4.33 33.35 -11.94
C VAL A 65 -4.85 32.16 -12.74
N ALA A 66 -6.01 32.30 -13.38
CA ALA A 66 -6.68 31.21 -14.11
C ALA A 66 -5.79 30.50 -15.16
N ALA A 67 -4.90 31.25 -15.84
CA ALA A 67 -3.98 30.68 -16.83
C ALA A 67 -2.91 29.74 -16.23
N ASN A 68 -2.70 29.79 -14.91
CA ASN A 68 -1.80 28.86 -14.23
C ASN A 68 -2.45 27.51 -13.94
N LEU A 69 -3.79 27.41 -13.96
CA LEU A 69 -4.52 26.18 -13.68
C LEU A 69 -4.51 25.26 -14.90
N VAL A 70 -4.31 23.97 -14.66
CA VAL A 70 -4.32 22.95 -15.71
C VAL A 70 -5.48 21.99 -15.45
N SER A 71 -6.31 21.77 -16.47
CA SER A 71 -7.34 20.72 -16.43
C SER A 71 -6.70 19.37 -16.75
N LEU A 72 -6.80 18.42 -15.83
CA LEU A 72 -6.29 17.07 -15.97
C LEU A 72 -7.44 16.04 -15.94
N PRO A 73 -7.30 14.91 -16.65
CA PRO A 73 -8.24 13.81 -16.53
C PRO A 73 -8.09 13.10 -15.18
N ALA A 74 -9.20 12.74 -14.54
CA ALA A 74 -9.18 11.92 -13.34
C ALA A 74 -9.21 10.44 -13.73
N ARG A 75 -8.07 9.76 -13.61
CA ARG A 75 -7.87 8.38 -14.10
C ARG A 75 -8.18 7.34 -13.03
N GLY A 76 -8.73 6.20 -13.43
CA GLY A 76 -8.94 5.05 -12.54
C GLY A 76 -9.94 5.29 -11.40
N VAL A 77 -10.78 6.32 -11.50
CA VAL A 77 -11.78 6.69 -10.49
C VAL A 77 -13.04 5.87 -10.68
N ARG A 78 -13.63 5.39 -9.58
CA ARG A 78 -14.86 4.58 -9.64
C ARG A 78 -16.07 5.40 -10.05
N ILE A 79 -16.80 4.91 -11.05
CA ILE A 79 -18.11 5.40 -11.47
C ILE A 79 -19.18 4.39 -11.08
N ARG A 80 -20.29 4.87 -10.53
CA ARG A 80 -21.48 4.09 -10.17
C ARG A 80 -22.71 4.67 -10.87
N ILE A 81 -23.59 3.79 -11.34
CA ILE A 81 -24.93 4.14 -11.82
C ILE A 81 -25.94 3.64 -10.82
N LEU A 82 -26.70 4.57 -10.26
CA LEU A 82 -27.75 4.32 -9.29
C LEU A 82 -29.10 4.57 -9.97
N GLN A 83 -30.02 3.62 -9.86
CA GLN A 83 -31.37 3.75 -10.41
C GLN A 83 -32.41 3.62 -9.31
N GLN A 84 -33.40 4.50 -9.34
CA GLN A 84 -34.52 4.42 -8.43
C GLN A 84 -35.47 3.31 -8.87
N VAL A 85 -35.80 2.42 -7.95
CA VAL A 85 -36.79 1.36 -8.16
C VAL A 85 -37.76 1.31 -7.00
N SER A 86 -38.97 0.81 -7.26
CA SER A 86 -39.92 0.53 -6.19
C SER A 86 -39.66 -0.88 -5.64
N GLN A 87 -39.46 -1.00 -4.32
CA GLN A 87 -39.33 -2.29 -3.63
C GLN A 87 -40.24 -2.34 -2.41
N THR A 88 -40.88 -3.50 -2.21
CA THR A 88 -41.59 -3.82 -0.97
C THR A 88 -40.60 -4.41 0.02
N LEU A 89 -40.38 -3.72 1.13
CA LEU A 89 -39.38 -4.06 2.13
C LEU A 89 -39.88 -5.18 3.05
N PRO A 90 -38.98 -6.04 3.60
CA PRO A 90 -39.36 -7.04 4.59
C PRO A 90 -40.11 -6.41 5.77
N GLY A 91 -41.34 -6.85 6.03
CA GLY A 91 -42.18 -6.33 7.11
C GLY A 91 -43.02 -5.08 6.75
N SER A 92 -42.93 -4.57 5.52
CA SER A 92 -43.82 -3.52 4.99
C SER A 92 -44.72 -4.08 3.89
N SER A 93 -45.99 -3.69 3.88
CA SER A 93 -46.91 -3.95 2.75
C SER A 93 -46.88 -2.84 1.69
N THR A 94 -46.21 -1.72 1.98
CA THR A 94 -46.16 -0.54 1.11
C THR A 94 -44.83 -0.50 0.38
N PRO A 95 -44.83 -0.43 -0.97
CA PRO A 95 -43.60 -0.24 -1.74
C PRO A 95 -42.95 1.11 -1.43
N SER A 96 -41.63 1.10 -1.21
CA SER A 96 -40.81 2.30 -1.04
C SER A 96 -39.89 2.46 -2.24
N LEU A 97 -39.56 3.71 -2.58
CA LEU A 97 -38.54 3.99 -3.59
C LEU A 97 -37.16 3.78 -2.97
N VAL A 98 -36.30 3.03 -3.65
CA VAL A 98 -34.93 2.72 -3.22
C VAL A 98 -33.94 2.92 -4.38
N TRP A 99 -32.70 3.29 -4.06
CA TRP A 99 -31.64 3.52 -5.04
C TRP A 99 -30.75 2.30 -5.20
N LEU A 100 -30.86 1.56 -6.30
CA LEU A 100 -30.02 0.39 -6.54
C LEU A 100 -28.81 0.73 -7.40
N LEU A 101 -27.64 0.20 -7.02
CA LEU A 101 -26.48 0.14 -7.91
C LEU A 101 -26.76 -0.85 -9.04
N THR A 102 -26.87 -0.36 -10.27
CA THR A 102 -27.14 -1.23 -11.43
C THR A 102 -25.90 -1.49 -12.27
N ASN A 103 -25.01 -0.51 -12.38
CA ASN A 103 -23.77 -0.62 -13.13
C ASN A 103 -22.63 0.10 -12.40
N SER A 104 -21.40 -0.35 -12.63
CA SER A 104 -20.22 0.36 -12.17
C SER A 104 -19.02 0.07 -13.05
N GLY A 105 -18.05 0.97 -13.05
CA GLY A 105 -16.80 0.83 -13.77
C GLY A 105 -15.81 1.88 -13.29
N SER A 106 -14.75 2.11 -14.05
CA SER A 106 -13.73 3.11 -13.73
C SER A 106 -13.41 3.95 -14.95
N THR A 107 -12.93 5.17 -14.72
CA THR A 107 -12.38 6.01 -15.79
C THR A 107 -11.08 5.43 -16.34
N ASP A 108 -10.87 5.59 -17.64
CA ASP A 108 -9.66 5.18 -18.34
C ASP A 108 -8.51 6.22 -18.20
N SER A 109 -7.44 6.06 -18.97
CA SER A 109 -6.28 6.94 -18.95
C SER A 109 -6.56 8.38 -19.42
N SER A 110 -7.66 8.58 -20.15
CA SER A 110 -8.16 9.89 -20.61
C SER A 110 -9.21 10.48 -19.67
N GLY A 111 -9.54 9.79 -18.57
CA GLY A 111 -10.62 10.18 -17.66
C GLY A 111 -12.01 9.85 -18.19
N ALA A 112 -12.11 9.15 -19.32
CA ALA A 112 -13.38 8.77 -19.92
C ALA A 112 -13.93 7.49 -19.29
N TYR A 113 -15.25 7.36 -19.25
CA TYR A 113 -15.93 6.14 -18.84
C TYR A 113 -17.09 5.84 -19.79
N SER A 114 -17.44 4.56 -19.89
CA SER A 114 -18.58 4.09 -20.66
C SER A 114 -19.18 2.87 -20.00
N LEU A 115 -20.45 2.97 -19.59
CA LEU A 115 -21.20 1.92 -18.93
C LEU A 115 -22.38 1.56 -19.83
N THR A 116 -22.30 0.38 -20.44
CA THR A 116 -23.34 -0.17 -21.33
C THR A 116 -24.39 -0.94 -20.52
N ASN A 117 -25.51 -1.26 -21.16
CA ASN A 117 -26.59 -2.05 -20.57
C ASN A 117 -27.28 -1.39 -19.35
N VAL A 118 -27.35 -0.05 -19.30
CA VAL A 118 -28.12 0.66 -18.27
C VAL A 118 -29.59 0.71 -18.68
N THR A 119 -30.51 0.32 -17.79
CA THR A 119 -31.95 0.23 -18.11
C THR A 119 -32.55 1.63 -18.34
N LYS A 120 -33.23 1.85 -19.47
CA LYS A 120 -33.92 3.12 -19.77
C LYS A 120 -35.20 3.31 -18.96
N GLY A 121 -35.73 4.53 -18.95
CA GLY A 121 -37.07 4.81 -18.39
C GLY A 121 -37.13 4.84 -16.86
N ARG A 122 -35.98 4.84 -16.17
CA ARG A 122 -35.89 4.93 -14.71
C ARG A 122 -35.15 6.20 -14.29
N PRO A 123 -35.56 6.87 -13.20
CA PRO A 123 -34.76 7.94 -12.60
C PRO A 123 -33.37 7.40 -12.29
N THR A 124 -32.37 8.04 -12.88
CA THR A 124 -30.99 7.55 -12.88
C THR A 124 -30.03 8.67 -12.48
N MET A 125 -29.08 8.29 -11.64
CA MET A 125 -28.03 9.14 -11.14
C MET A 125 -26.67 8.48 -11.45
N VAL A 126 -25.73 9.30 -11.89
CA VAL A 126 -24.33 8.95 -12.10
C VAL A 126 -23.53 9.50 -10.93
N GLU A 127 -22.68 8.66 -10.35
CA GLU A 127 -21.88 9.02 -9.20
C GLU A 127 -20.39 8.72 -9.44
N VAL A 128 -19.56 9.71 -9.15
CA VAL A 128 -18.11 9.57 -9.02
C VAL A 128 -17.82 9.35 -7.55
N LEU A 129 -17.13 8.26 -7.22
CA LEU A 129 -16.79 7.87 -5.85
C LEU A 129 -15.28 7.90 -5.64
N SER A 130 -14.80 8.34 -4.47
CA SER A 130 -13.38 8.39 -4.11
C SER A 130 -12.75 7.02 -3.81
N THR A 131 -12.98 6.07 -4.70
CA THR A 131 -12.36 4.75 -4.74
C THR A 131 -11.53 4.64 -6.01
N PHE A 132 -10.26 4.27 -5.85
CA PHE A 132 -9.25 4.25 -6.90
C PHE A 132 -8.62 2.86 -7.04
N ASN A 133 -8.19 2.52 -8.26
CA ASN A 133 -7.46 1.29 -8.50
C ASN A 133 -6.03 1.38 -7.92
N GLY A 134 -5.73 0.59 -6.89
CA GLY A 134 -4.39 0.51 -6.28
C GLY A 134 -3.44 -0.45 -6.98
N GLY A 135 -3.85 -1.09 -8.07
CA GLY A 135 -3.12 -2.14 -8.77
C GLY A 135 -3.26 -3.52 -8.12
N GLY A 136 -3.03 -4.59 -8.88
CA GLY A 136 -3.07 -5.97 -8.38
C GLY A 136 -4.45 -6.43 -7.88
N SER A 137 -5.54 -5.92 -8.47
CA SER A 137 -6.94 -6.10 -8.04
C SER A 137 -7.30 -5.50 -6.67
N GLN A 138 -6.40 -4.74 -6.05
CA GLN A 138 -6.65 -4.05 -4.77
C GLN A 138 -7.13 -2.62 -5.01
N SER A 139 -7.96 -2.11 -4.10
CA SER A 139 -8.50 -0.76 -4.14
C SER A 139 -7.92 0.12 -3.05
N ILE A 140 -7.74 1.41 -3.35
CA ILE A 140 -7.46 2.46 -2.37
C ILE A 140 -8.71 3.32 -2.24
N LEU A 141 -9.22 3.41 -1.01
CA LEU A 141 -10.45 4.12 -0.68
C LEU A 141 -10.04 5.40 0.06
N LEU A 142 -10.34 6.56 -0.49
CA LEU A 142 -10.15 7.82 0.23
C LEU A 142 -11.36 8.04 1.13
N ILE A 143 -11.16 7.96 2.44
CA ILE A 143 -12.23 8.06 3.44
C ILE A 143 -12.33 9.48 4.01
N ALA A 144 -13.57 9.93 4.20
CA ALA A 144 -13.96 11.25 4.68
C ALA A 144 -14.49 11.18 6.13
N ASP A 145 -13.98 10.26 6.94
CA ASP A 145 -14.44 10.06 8.31
C ASP A 145 -13.85 11.14 9.23
N PRO A 146 -14.66 12.01 9.88
CA PRO A 146 -14.16 13.08 10.75
C PRO A 146 -13.36 12.56 11.95
N ALA A 147 -13.51 11.31 12.38
CA ALA A 147 -12.67 10.75 13.43
C ALA A 147 -11.41 10.06 12.87
N GLY A 148 -11.24 10.06 11.55
CA GLY A 148 -10.07 9.55 10.85
C GLY A 148 -9.78 8.10 11.18
N ILE A 149 -8.48 7.77 11.29
CA ILE A 149 -8.04 6.43 11.68
C ILE A 149 -8.51 6.02 13.09
N ALA A 150 -8.84 6.99 13.95
CA ALA A 150 -9.28 6.74 15.32
C ALA A 150 -10.78 6.43 15.41
N SER A 151 -11.54 6.49 14.31
CA SER A 151 -12.97 6.18 14.39
C SER A 151 -13.23 4.72 14.76
N SER A 152 -14.35 4.53 15.45
CA SER A 152 -14.85 3.23 15.90
C SER A 152 -15.70 2.52 14.83
N GLN A 153 -15.94 3.15 13.67
CA GLN A 153 -16.77 2.57 12.63
C GLN A 153 -16.06 1.40 11.94
N PRO A 154 -16.78 0.32 11.56
CA PRO A 154 -16.24 -0.74 10.71
C PRO A 154 -15.72 -0.20 9.36
N ALA A 155 -14.75 -0.88 8.75
CA ALA A 155 -14.11 -0.43 7.50
C ALA A 155 -15.13 -0.19 6.36
N GLN A 156 -16.11 -1.07 6.23
CA GLN A 156 -17.15 -1.01 5.21
C GLN A 156 -18.11 0.19 5.38
N ASP A 157 -18.26 0.67 6.60
CA ASP A 157 -19.19 1.75 6.95
C ASP A 157 -18.51 3.13 6.94
N ARG A 158 -17.21 3.17 6.63
CA ARG A 158 -16.45 4.43 6.51
C ARG A 158 -16.95 5.23 5.32
N VAL A 159 -17.30 6.48 5.60
CA VAL A 159 -17.80 7.42 4.60
C VAL A 159 -16.71 7.83 3.61
N GLN A 160 -17.12 8.12 2.38
CA GLN A 160 -16.28 8.49 1.24
C GLN A 160 -16.79 9.78 0.60
N TYR A 161 -15.99 10.36 -0.29
CA TYR A 161 -16.37 11.51 -1.09
C TYR A 161 -17.12 11.06 -2.35
N ALA A 162 -18.24 11.71 -2.65
CA ALA A 162 -19.00 11.51 -3.88
C ALA A 162 -19.37 12.82 -4.61
N LEU A 163 -19.34 12.77 -5.95
CA LEU A 163 -19.99 13.74 -6.82
C LEU A 163 -21.12 13.05 -7.56
N ARG A 164 -22.26 13.74 -7.72
CA ARG A 164 -23.48 13.15 -8.29
C ARG A 164 -24.09 14.07 -9.34
N LYS A 165 -24.53 13.47 -10.44
CA LYS A 165 -25.28 14.13 -11.51
C LYS A 165 -26.44 13.24 -11.96
N ALA A 166 -27.52 13.84 -12.40
CA ALA A 166 -28.58 13.13 -13.10
C ALA A 166 -28.08 12.60 -14.45
N ALA A 167 -28.81 11.65 -15.05
CA ALA A 167 -28.46 11.06 -16.34
C ALA A 167 -28.44 12.05 -17.52
N ASP A 168 -28.98 13.25 -17.36
CA ASP A 168 -28.92 14.37 -18.32
C ASP A 168 -27.74 15.32 -18.08
N GLY A 169 -26.87 15.01 -17.11
CA GLY A 169 -25.70 15.81 -16.77
C GLY A 169 -25.94 16.96 -15.78
N THR A 170 -27.18 17.19 -15.36
CA THR A 170 -27.52 18.23 -14.39
C THR A 170 -27.16 17.81 -12.96
N ALA A 171 -26.82 18.78 -12.11
CA ALA A 171 -26.62 18.59 -10.67
C ALA A 171 -27.34 19.70 -9.93
N LEU A 172 -27.96 19.36 -8.79
CA LEU A 172 -28.58 20.34 -7.90
C LEU A 172 -27.72 20.49 -6.65
N ALA A 173 -27.26 21.71 -6.40
CA ALA A 173 -26.43 22.06 -5.26
C ALA A 173 -27.16 21.98 -3.91
N THR A 174 -28.36 21.41 -3.82
CA THR A 174 -29.07 21.16 -2.55
C THR A 174 -29.57 19.72 -2.42
N ASP A 175 -29.47 18.91 -3.48
CA ASP A 175 -30.07 17.57 -3.54
C ASP A 175 -28.99 16.52 -3.86
N PRO A 176 -28.64 15.65 -2.89
CA PRO A 176 -27.65 14.58 -3.09
C PRO A 176 -28.19 13.42 -3.92
N THR A 177 -29.45 13.46 -4.32
CA THR A 177 -30.17 12.36 -4.99
C THR A 177 -30.77 12.78 -6.33
N HIS A 178 -30.35 13.94 -6.85
CA HIS A 178 -30.85 14.49 -8.11
C HIS A 178 -30.70 13.50 -9.26
N ALA A 179 -31.80 13.27 -9.99
CA ALA A 179 -31.87 12.25 -11.02
C ALA A 179 -32.82 12.61 -12.15
N SER A 180 -32.61 12.00 -13.30
CA SER A 180 -33.46 12.18 -14.48
C SER A 180 -33.69 10.86 -15.20
N VAL A 181 -34.76 10.82 -15.99
CA VAL A 181 -35.09 9.67 -16.83
C VAL A 181 -34.46 9.86 -18.21
N PHE A 182 -33.77 8.83 -18.70
CA PHE A 182 -33.16 8.83 -20.02
C PHE A 182 -33.80 7.74 -20.90
N SER A 183 -33.88 8.02 -22.21
CA SER A 183 -34.49 7.14 -23.23
C SER A 183 -33.52 6.75 -24.35
N VAL A 184 -32.36 7.39 -24.42
CA VAL A 184 -31.28 7.19 -25.42
C VAL A 184 -29.93 7.23 -24.72
N ASN A 185 -28.83 6.94 -25.44
CA ASN A 185 -27.50 7.12 -24.87
C ASN A 185 -27.32 8.54 -24.35
N SER A 186 -26.65 8.69 -23.21
CA SER A 186 -26.42 10.00 -22.60
C SER A 186 -24.97 10.18 -22.19
N THR A 187 -24.53 11.44 -22.21
CA THR A 187 -23.20 11.86 -21.82
C THR A 187 -23.28 12.70 -20.54
N VAL A 188 -22.54 12.28 -19.51
CA VAL A 188 -22.53 12.93 -18.20
C VAL A 188 -21.08 13.25 -17.81
N ASP A 189 -20.65 14.49 -18.07
CA ASP A 189 -19.31 14.94 -17.75
C ASP A 189 -19.23 15.55 -16.34
N PHE A 190 -18.12 15.33 -15.66
CA PHE A 190 -17.76 15.95 -14.39
C PHE A 190 -16.52 16.82 -14.60
N SER A 191 -16.61 18.09 -14.25
CA SER A 191 -15.47 19.03 -14.26
C SER A 191 -15.37 19.63 -12.87
N VAL A 192 -14.27 19.36 -12.18
CA VAL A 192 -14.12 19.67 -10.75
C VAL A 192 -13.09 20.79 -10.55
N GLY A 193 -13.56 21.94 -10.07
CA GLY A 193 -12.73 23.08 -9.70
C GLY A 193 -12.06 22.91 -8.32
N LEU A 194 -11.15 23.82 -7.99
CA LEU A 194 -10.40 23.80 -6.72
C LEU A 194 -11.32 23.82 -5.49
N ASN A 195 -12.41 24.59 -5.55
CA ASN A 195 -13.30 24.83 -4.41
C ASN A 195 -14.63 24.06 -4.48
N ASP A 196 -14.75 23.12 -5.42
CA ASP A 196 -16.00 22.36 -5.55
C ASP A 196 -16.27 21.51 -4.30
N VAL A 197 -17.55 21.36 -3.98
CA VAL A 197 -18.01 20.66 -2.79
C VAL A 197 -18.27 19.19 -3.11
N TRP A 198 -17.87 18.32 -2.19
CA TRP A 198 -18.15 16.89 -2.25
C TRP A 198 -19.24 16.51 -1.25
N TRP A 199 -20.04 15.52 -1.63
CA TRP A 199 -20.90 14.83 -0.70
C TRP A 199 -20.11 13.83 0.13
N ILE A 200 -20.47 13.68 1.39
CA ILE A 200 -19.94 12.64 2.28
C ILE A 200 -20.99 11.55 2.36
N THR A 201 -20.67 10.34 1.88
CA THR A 201 -21.61 9.23 1.74
C THR A 201 -21.03 7.93 2.27
N ASN A 202 -21.86 7.08 2.88
CA ASN A 202 -21.48 5.68 3.13
C ASN A 202 -21.59 4.89 1.80
N PRO A 203 -20.54 4.20 1.32
CA PRO A 203 -20.61 3.43 0.08
C PRO A 203 -21.29 2.06 0.24
N ALA A 204 -21.28 1.45 1.43
CA ALA A 204 -21.89 0.14 1.72
C ALA A 204 -23.42 0.19 1.68
N THR A 205 -24.01 1.34 2.04
CA THR A 205 -25.44 1.57 1.83
C THR A 205 -25.82 1.50 0.35
N SER A 206 -24.88 1.50 -0.61
CA SER A 206 -25.14 1.40 -2.05
C SER A 206 -24.95 -0.01 -2.67
N GLN A 207 -24.45 -1.01 -1.92
CA GLN A 207 -23.97 -2.29 -2.48
C GLN A 207 -24.84 -3.53 -2.21
N VAL A 208 -26.01 -3.42 -1.57
CA VAL A 208 -26.75 -4.61 -1.13
C VAL A 208 -27.52 -5.26 -2.29
N THR A 209 -27.00 -6.42 -2.72
CA THR A 209 -27.64 -7.33 -3.66
C THR A 209 -28.71 -8.16 -2.95
N GLY A 210 -29.96 -8.08 -3.41
CA GLY A 210 -30.89 -9.21 -3.37
C GLY A 210 -31.99 -9.24 -2.30
N VAL A 211 -31.87 -8.62 -1.12
CA VAL A 211 -32.97 -8.56 -0.14
C VAL A 211 -32.89 -7.25 0.64
N GLY A 212 -34.03 -6.54 0.72
CA GLY A 212 -34.12 -5.13 1.08
C GLY A 212 -33.49 -4.75 2.42
N ASN A 213 -32.45 -3.93 2.34
CA ASN A 213 -32.25 -2.82 3.26
C ASN A 213 -32.61 -1.55 2.50
N VAL A 214 -33.46 -0.74 3.11
CA VAL A 214 -33.95 0.54 2.58
C VAL A 214 -32.75 1.45 2.34
N HIS A 215 -32.63 2.02 1.15
CA HIS A 215 -31.79 3.20 0.93
C HIS A 215 -32.53 4.42 1.49
N ALA A 216 -32.75 4.45 2.80
CA ALA A 216 -33.38 5.59 3.47
C ALA A 216 -32.42 6.80 3.47
N ASP A 217 -31.11 6.57 3.53
CA ASP A 217 -30.14 7.63 3.75
C ASP A 217 -28.97 7.51 2.74
N LEU A 218 -29.17 8.06 1.53
CA LEU A 218 -28.05 8.56 0.71
C LEU A 218 -27.42 9.83 1.33
N GLU A 219 -28.06 10.33 2.39
CA GLU A 219 -27.58 11.35 3.30
C GLU A 219 -26.79 10.69 4.42
N THR A 220 -25.67 11.26 4.82
CA THR A 220 -25.02 10.83 6.05
C THR A 220 -25.81 11.38 7.23
N ASP A 221 -25.81 10.67 8.37
CA ASP A 221 -26.41 11.17 9.61
C ASP A 221 -25.85 12.58 9.89
N PRO A 222 -26.67 13.64 9.82
CA PRO A 222 -26.21 15.02 9.94
C PRO A 222 -25.68 15.33 11.36
N VAL A 223 -25.98 14.47 12.34
CA VAL A 223 -25.47 14.56 13.72
C VAL A 223 -24.03 14.08 13.80
N LEU A 224 -23.63 13.11 12.95
CA LEU A 224 -22.30 12.51 12.96
C LEU A 224 -21.39 13.03 11.85
N PHE A 225 -21.94 13.50 10.73
CA PHE A 225 -21.19 13.98 9.57
C PHE A 225 -21.82 15.25 8.99
N PRO A 226 -21.03 16.21 8.47
CA PRO A 226 -21.57 17.49 7.98
C PRO A 226 -22.33 17.38 6.64
N GLY A 227 -22.56 16.19 6.09
CA GLY A 227 -23.22 15.95 4.80
C GLY A 227 -22.38 16.34 3.57
N ARG A 228 -21.60 17.43 3.66
CA ARG A 228 -20.77 18.00 2.60
C ARG A 228 -19.44 18.56 3.10
N THR A 229 -18.47 18.67 2.20
CA THR A 229 -17.22 19.39 2.47
C THR A 229 -17.38 20.91 2.34
N SER A 230 -16.42 21.66 2.88
CA SER A 230 -16.38 23.13 2.82
C SER A 230 -15.57 23.71 1.65
N GLY A 231 -15.31 22.92 0.59
CA GLY A 231 -14.61 23.36 -0.64
C GLY A 231 -13.20 22.78 -0.81
N THR A 232 -13.11 21.61 -1.45
CA THR A 232 -11.92 20.74 -1.39
C THR A 232 -11.66 20.08 -2.75
N GLY A 233 -12.26 20.68 -3.78
CA GLY A 233 -12.90 20.03 -4.92
C GLY A 233 -11.97 19.14 -5.72
N SER A 234 -10.90 19.69 -6.25
CA SER A 234 -10.07 18.96 -7.19
C SER A 234 -9.09 18.00 -6.52
N ARG A 235 -8.86 18.15 -5.20
CA ARG A 235 -7.87 17.38 -4.44
C ARG A 235 -8.17 15.89 -4.38
N VAL A 236 -9.42 15.54 -4.11
CA VAL A 236 -9.86 14.14 -4.03
C VAL A 236 -9.50 13.41 -5.33
N LEU A 237 -9.74 14.05 -6.48
CA LEU A 237 -9.37 13.52 -7.79
C LEU A 237 -7.86 13.59 -8.05
N GLY A 238 -7.15 14.62 -7.57
CA GLY A 238 -5.69 14.71 -7.66
C GLY A 238 -4.96 13.60 -6.91
N ILE A 239 -5.42 13.24 -5.71
CA ILE A 239 -4.92 12.07 -4.95
C ILE A 239 -5.18 10.80 -5.76
N GLY A 240 -6.40 10.64 -6.27
CA GLY A 240 -6.77 9.52 -7.14
C GLY A 240 -5.91 9.41 -8.39
N ASP A 241 -5.63 10.54 -9.04
CA ASP A 241 -4.84 10.60 -10.27
C ASP A 241 -3.37 10.23 -10.03
N THR A 242 -2.86 10.57 -8.84
CA THR A 242 -1.54 10.17 -8.35
C THR A 242 -1.49 8.65 -8.09
N ILE A 243 -2.53 8.08 -7.49
CA ILE A 243 -2.65 6.63 -7.31
C ILE A 243 -2.69 5.93 -8.68
N ALA A 244 -3.41 6.51 -9.65
CA ALA A 244 -3.48 5.96 -10.99
C ALA A 244 -2.15 6.07 -11.76
N SER A 245 -1.32 7.09 -11.51
CA SER A 245 0.01 7.21 -12.14
C SER A 245 0.95 6.10 -11.67
N TRP A 246 0.86 5.69 -10.41
CA TRP A 246 1.53 4.49 -9.90
C TRP A 246 1.09 3.23 -10.65
N ALA A 247 -0.23 3.03 -10.77
CA ALA A 247 -0.80 1.85 -11.41
C ALA A 247 -0.41 1.69 -12.89
N LYS A 248 -0.07 2.78 -13.60
CA LYS A 248 0.44 2.73 -14.98
C LYS A 248 1.77 2.01 -15.10
N VAL A 249 2.60 2.03 -14.06
CA VAL A 249 3.83 1.23 -14.00
C VAL A 249 3.47 -0.13 -13.44
N GLU A 250 2.65 -0.89 -14.19
CA GLU A 250 2.08 -2.18 -13.75
C GLU A 250 3.14 -3.15 -13.21
N ALA A 251 4.39 -3.02 -13.69
CA ALA A 251 5.54 -3.76 -13.22
C ALA A 251 5.81 -3.63 -11.71
N TYR A 252 5.55 -2.47 -11.09
CA TYR A 252 5.82 -2.24 -9.67
C TYR A 252 4.88 -2.98 -8.70
N GLY A 253 3.79 -3.55 -9.20
CA GLY A 253 2.79 -4.23 -8.39
C GLY A 253 1.84 -3.28 -7.66
N SER A 254 1.10 -3.81 -6.67
CA SER A 254 0.07 -3.05 -5.97
C SER A 254 0.67 -1.98 -5.06
N GLY A 255 0.16 -0.76 -5.13
CA GLY A 255 0.47 0.34 -4.20
C GLY A 255 -0.17 0.17 -2.82
N THR A 256 -0.65 -1.03 -2.49
CA THR A 256 -1.29 -1.39 -1.23
C THR A 256 -0.46 -2.42 -0.46
N PRO A 257 -0.60 -2.54 0.87
CA PRO A 257 0.13 -3.55 1.67
C PRO A 257 -0.39 -4.99 1.50
N GLY A 258 -0.98 -5.33 0.33
CA GLY A 258 -1.52 -6.66 0.01
C GLY A 258 -3.03 -6.82 0.27
N ALA A 259 -3.73 -5.75 0.65
CA ALA A 259 -5.19 -5.72 0.79
C ALA A 259 -5.72 -4.30 0.54
N ALA A 260 -7.04 -4.10 0.59
CA ALA A 260 -7.63 -2.77 0.42
C ALA A 260 -7.04 -1.76 1.43
N LEU A 261 -6.69 -0.56 0.96
CA LEU A 261 -6.14 0.52 1.79
C LEU A 261 -7.17 1.64 1.93
N LEU A 262 -7.59 1.90 3.17
CA LEU A 262 -8.44 3.02 3.52
C LEU A 262 -7.54 4.19 3.94
N LEU A 263 -7.44 5.19 3.08
CA LEU A 263 -6.60 6.35 3.27
C LEU A 263 -7.48 7.51 3.74
N HIS A 264 -7.30 7.95 4.97
CA HIS A 264 -8.01 9.10 5.49
C HIS A 264 -7.42 10.39 4.93
N TYR A 265 -8.29 11.27 4.42
CA TYR A 265 -7.94 12.63 4.07
C TYR A 265 -9.12 13.49 4.45
N TRP A 266 -8.90 14.51 5.29
CA TRP A 266 -9.91 15.50 5.65
C TRP A 266 -9.35 16.91 5.48
N PRO A 267 -9.95 17.72 4.60
CA PRO A 267 -9.51 19.09 4.32
C PRO A 267 -9.57 20.00 5.55
N GLY A 268 -8.61 20.91 5.66
CA GLY A 268 -8.35 21.69 6.87
C GLY A 268 -7.85 20.92 8.12
N ARG A 269 -7.72 19.59 8.07
CA ARG A 269 -7.26 18.76 9.21
C ARG A 269 -5.98 18.01 8.88
N SER A 270 -4.94 18.29 9.67
CA SER A 270 -3.74 17.45 9.69
C SER A 270 -3.85 16.44 10.83
N GLU A 271 -3.71 15.15 10.51
CA GLU A 271 -3.44 14.16 11.54
C GLU A 271 -2.06 14.46 12.19
N PRO A 272 -1.89 14.27 13.51
CA PRO A 272 -0.64 14.61 14.21
C PRO A 272 0.60 13.91 13.64
N GLY A 273 0.44 12.69 13.10
CA GLY A 273 1.51 11.89 12.49
C GLY A 273 1.83 12.19 11.03
N GLY A 274 1.15 13.16 10.39
CA GLY A 274 1.33 13.47 8.97
C GLY A 274 0.74 12.40 8.04
N SER A 275 1.42 12.11 6.92
CA SER A 275 0.99 11.11 5.93
C SER A 275 1.69 9.77 6.16
N TYR A 276 0.94 8.71 6.45
CA TYR A 276 1.49 7.37 6.73
C TYR A 276 0.45 6.25 6.53
N VAL A 277 0.91 5.01 6.48
CA VAL A 277 0.06 3.79 6.55
C VAL A 277 0.34 3.08 7.87
N LEU A 278 -0.72 2.74 8.58
CA LEU A 278 -0.69 1.93 9.78
C LEU A 278 -0.76 0.45 9.40
N TYR A 279 0.40 -0.21 9.44
CA TYR A 279 0.52 -1.61 9.08
C TYR A 279 0.09 -2.56 10.22
N ASP A 280 0.19 -2.10 11.48
CA ASP A 280 -0.26 -2.86 12.65
C ASP A 280 -1.77 -2.79 12.84
N GLN A 281 -2.47 -3.80 12.32
CA GLN A 281 -3.92 -3.92 12.44
C GLN A 281 -4.39 -4.22 13.88
N SER A 282 -3.49 -4.53 14.83
CA SER A 282 -3.85 -4.66 16.26
C SER A 282 -4.15 -3.32 16.91
N LEU A 283 -3.62 -2.23 16.36
CA LEU A 283 -3.86 -0.87 16.81
C LEU A 283 -5.23 -0.32 16.35
N LEU A 284 -5.94 -1.04 15.49
CA LEU A 284 -7.27 -0.68 14.98
C LEU A 284 -8.33 -1.78 15.21
N PRO A 285 -8.55 -2.22 16.46
CA PRO A 285 -9.37 -3.39 16.76
C PRO A 285 -10.85 -3.23 16.36
N LEU A 286 -11.38 -1.99 16.34
CA LEU A 286 -12.77 -1.69 15.99
C LEU A 286 -13.02 -1.55 14.47
N ALA A 287 -11.95 -1.58 13.65
CA ALA A 287 -12.05 -1.46 12.20
C ALA A 287 -12.09 -2.82 11.46
N ARG A 288 -12.09 -3.94 12.21
CA ARG A 288 -11.77 -5.31 11.77
C ARG A 288 -12.88 -6.08 11.03
N SER A 289 -13.77 -5.44 10.27
CA SER A 289 -14.75 -6.21 9.49
C SER A 289 -14.17 -6.85 8.22
N SER A 290 -12.96 -6.48 7.79
CA SER A 290 -12.34 -6.99 6.55
C SER A 290 -10.80 -6.90 6.58
N SER A 291 -10.15 -7.68 5.73
CA SER A 291 -8.71 -7.62 5.42
C SER A 291 -8.39 -6.24 4.83
N SER A 292 -8.16 -5.23 5.67
CA SER A 292 -7.96 -3.85 5.22
C SER A 292 -6.90 -3.13 6.04
N TYR A 293 -6.12 -2.30 5.36
CA TYR A 293 -5.14 -1.42 5.96
C TYR A 293 -5.69 0.00 6.05
N PHE A 294 -5.15 0.77 6.98
CA PHE A 294 -5.54 2.15 7.19
C PHE A 294 -4.33 3.06 7.07
N GLY A 295 -4.54 4.26 6.57
CA GLY A 295 -3.53 5.29 6.53
C GLY A 295 -4.17 6.66 6.62
N THR A 296 -3.31 7.67 6.60
CA THR A 296 -3.72 9.07 6.54
C THR A 296 -2.86 9.83 5.55
N LEU A 297 -3.45 10.86 4.95
CA LEU A 297 -2.77 11.93 4.26
C LEU A 297 -2.97 13.22 5.05
N ARG A 298 -1.93 14.06 5.07
CA ARG A 298 -2.01 15.40 5.65
C ARG A 298 -3.02 16.25 4.85
N GLY A 299 -4.05 16.77 5.52
CA GLY A 299 -5.06 17.64 4.92
C GLY A 299 -5.19 19.01 5.57
N GLY A 300 -4.12 19.59 6.12
CA GLY A 300 -4.21 20.94 6.72
C GLY A 300 -4.56 22.04 5.70
N PRO A 301 -5.03 23.24 6.12
CA PRO A 301 -5.50 24.32 5.22
C PRO A 301 -4.46 24.82 4.21
N ALA A 302 -3.17 24.64 4.51
CA ALA A 302 -2.08 24.96 3.59
C ALA A 302 -1.83 23.85 2.54
N ASN A 303 -2.37 22.65 2.72
CA ASN A 303 -2.09 21.47 1.90
C ASN A 303 -3.24 21.12 0.94
N ASP A 304 -4.35 21.84 1.00
CA ASP A 304 -5.60 21.44 0.31
C ASP A 304 -5.55 21.58 -1.22
N ASP A 305 -4.55 22.28 -1.78
CA ASP A 305 -4.24 22.32 -3.22
C ASP A 305 -2.78 21.95 -3.54
N ALA A 306 -2.00 21.61 -2.52
CA ALA A 306 -0.55 21.58 -2.60
C ALA A 306 -0.04 20.20 -3.03
N TRP A 307 0.96 20.14 -3.90
CA TRP A 307 1.51 18.95 -4.53
C TRP A 307 1.82 17.81 -3.53
N ASP A 308 1.02 16.73 -3.50
CA ASP A 308 1.29 15.55 -2.63
C ASP A 308 1.91 14.38 -3.40
N GLU A 309 2.21 14.51 -4.70
CA GLU A 309 2.81 13.37 -5.43
C GLU A 309 4.16 12.95 -4.82
N GLY A 310 4.93 13.91 -4.32
CA GLY A 310 6.17 13.68 -3.58
C GLY A 310 5.99 12.97 -2.23
N ILE A 311 4.76 12.84 -1.72
CA ILE A 311 4.41 12.17 -0.47
C ILE A 311 3.67 10.85 -0.73
N ILE A 312 2.66 10.88 -1.61
CA ILE A 312 1.82 9.75 -1.97
C ILE A 312 2.63 8.70 -2.72
N LEU A 313 3.46 9.08 -3.71
CA LEU A 313 4.19 8.08 -4.50
C LEU A 313 5.21 7.30 -3.66
N PRO A 314 6.01 7.92 -2.75
CA PRO A 314 6.84 7.16 -1.82
C PRO A 314 6.02 6.24 -0.90
N LEU A 315 4.83 6.67 -0.46
CA LEU A 315 3.92 5.84 0.35
C LEU A 315 3.49 4.58 -0.42
N LEU A 316 3.04 4.74 -1.67
CA LEU A 316 2.65 3.64 -2.56
C LEU A 316 3.83 2.73 -2.88
N ALA A 317 5.02 3.29 -3.12
CA ALA A 317 6.22 2.53 -3.39
C ALA A 317 6.67 1.69 -2.20
N ARG A 318 6.65 2.28 -1.00
CA ARG A 318 6.90 1.57 0.25
C ARG A 318 5.92 0.42 0.43
N ASN A 319 4.62 0.64 0.18
CA ASN A 319 3.60 -0.41 0.24
C ASN A 319 3.91 -1.57 -0.72
N ALA A 320 4.27 -1.28 -1.96
CA ALA A 320 4.58 -2.29 -2.97
C ALA A 320 5.82 -3.11 -2.58
N LEU A 321 6.84 -2.45 -2.05
CA LEU A 321 8.06 -3.09 -1.56
C LEU A 321 7.78 -3.95 -0.32
N TYR A 322 6.89 -3.55 0.58
CA TYR A 322 6.41 -4.41 1.69
C TYR A 322 5.63 -5.61 1.17
N ALA A 323 4.66 -5.39 0.29
CA ALA A 323 3.83 -6.44 -0.30
C ALA A 323 4.69 -7.53 -0.97
N SER A 324 5.80 -7.14 -1.62
CA SER A 324 6.74 -8.08 -2.24
C SER A 324 7.48 -9.02 -1.28
N THR A 325 7.40 -8.76 0.04
CA THR A 325 8.05 -9.56 1.09
C THR A 325 7.10 -10.49 1.85
N LEU A 326 5.78 -10.36 1.66
CA LEU A 326 4.77 -11.05 2.49
C LEU A 326 4.87 -12.58 2.45
N ASN A 327 5.27 -13.13 1.30
CA ASN A 327 5.35 -14.58 1.09
C ASN A 327 6.79 -15.11 1.14
N ARG A 328 7.74 -14.34 1.69
CA ARG A 328 9.17 -14.71 1.74
C ARG A 328 9.59 -15.20 3.11
N THR A 329 10.62 -16.05 3.10
CA THR A 329 11.22 -16.66 4.29
C THR A 329 11.57 -15.65 5.38
N PHE A 330 12.25 -14.56 5.00
CA PHE A 330 12.59 -13.46 5.89
C PHE A 330 11.73 -12.23 5.57
N GLY A 331 10.41 -12.43 5.52
CA GLY A 331 9.45 -11.35 5.38
C GLY A 331 9.57 -10.36 6.55
N VAL A 332 9.54 -9.07 6.21
CA VAL A 332 9.44 -8.02 7.22
C VAL A 332 8.01 -8.10 7.74
N THR A 333 7.83 -8.27 9.05
CA THR A 333 6.50 -8.08 9.65
C THR A 333 6.03 -6.68 9.29
N LEU A 334 4.81 -6.57 8.76
CA LEU A 334 4.10 -5.34 8.40
C LEU A 334 3.94 -4.42 9.63
N ASN A 335 5.03 -3.85 10.11
CA ASN A 335 5.06 -2.96 11.25
C ASN A 335 6.35 -2.10 11.40
N PRO A 336 6.84 -1.43 10.36
CA PRO A 336 7.74 -0.31 10.59
C PRO A 336 7.03 0.99 10.22
N LEU A 337 6.41 1.59 11.23
CA LEU A 337 6.17 3.03 11.23
C LEU A 337 7.53 3.70 11.41
N PHE A 338 8.26 3.92 10.31
CA PHE A 338 9.50 4.65 10.34
C PHE A 338 9.19 6.15 10.55
N PRO A 339 9.70 6.82 11.59
CA PRO A 339 9.47 8.25 11.79
C PRO A 339 10.11 9.00 10.62
N PRO A 340 9.46 10.02 10.06
CA PRO A 340 10.02 10.84 8.99
C PRO A 340 11.39 11.48 9.30
N VAL A 341 11.80 11.50 10.58
CA VAL A 341 13.01 12.18 11.09
C VAL A 341 14.13 11.22 11.52
N SER A 342 13.93 9.91 11.43
CA SER A 342 14.96 8.94 11.83
C SER A 342 16.08 8.84 10.79
N PRO A 343 17.36 8.76 11.21
CA PRO A 343 18.47 8.55 10.28
C PRO A 343 18.24 7.29 9.45
N GLN A 344 18.18 7.43 8.13
CA GLN A 344 17.96 6.32 7.20
C GLN A 344 19.28 5.59 6.85
N THR A 345 20.20 5.53 7.81
CA THR A 345 21.50 4.86 7.69
C THR A 345 21.58 3.72 8.69
N ASP A 346 22.44 2.74 8.43
CA ASP A 346 22.64 1.57 9.30
C ASP A 346 21.37 0.74 9.52
N LEU A 347 20.52 0.70 8.50
CA LEU A 347 19.28 -0.07 8.49
C LEU A 347 19.60 -1.55 8.27
N SER A 348 18.71 -2.45 8.68
CA SER A 348 18.75 -3.84 8.23
C SER A 348 18.65 -3.89 6.70
N ALA A 349 19.24 -4.89 6.05
CA ALA A 349 19.41 -4.91 4.59
C ALA A 349 18.08 -4.83 3.80
N ASP A 350 17.01 -5.40 4.36
CA ASP A 350 15.64 -5.30 3.89
C ASP A 350 15.02 -3.91 4.12
N MET A 351 15.24 -3.29 5.28
CA MET A 351 14.74 -1.93 5.55
C MET A 351 15.46 -0.88 4.71
N ALA A 352 16.77 -1.01 4.56
CA ALA A 352 17.56 -0.16 3.67
C ALA A 352 17.01 -0.19 2.24
N ARG A 353 16.68 -1.39 1.74
CA ARG A 353 16.05 -1.59 0.44
C ARG A 353 14.69 -0.90 0.36
N ILE A 354 13.80 -1.12 1.32
CA ILE A 354 12.45 -0.58 1.28
C ILE A 354 12.47 0.95 1.33
N GLU A 355 13.19 1.51 2.30
CA GLU A 355 13.25 2.96 2.51
C GLU A 355 14.02 3.68 1.40
N GLY A 356 15.09 3.08 0.88
CA GLY A 356 15.88 3.66 -0.20
C GLY A 356 15.16 3.60 -1.53
N LEU A 357 14.63 2.42 -1.90
CA LEU A 357 14.01 2.26 -3.21
C LEU A 357 12.65 2.95 -3.32
N ALA A 358 11.90 3.15 -2.22
CA ALA A 358 10.60 3.82 -2.27
C ALA A 358 10.70 5.24 -2.85
N GLN A 359 11.69 6.02 -2.43
CA GLN A 359 11.91 7.38 -2.93
C GLN A 359 12.40 7.38 -4.38
N ALA A 360 13.27 6.44 -4.76
CA ALA A 360 13.74 6.33 -6.14
C ALA A 360 12.64 5.85 -7.11
N MET A 361 11.76 4.95 -6.68
CA MET A 361 10.57 4.55 -7.45
C MET A 361 9.66 5.75 -7.69
N ALA A 362 9.39 6.54 -6.65
CA ALA A 362 8.60 7.76 -6.76
C ALA A 362 9.23 8.78 -7.72
N ALA A 363 10.54 9.01 -7.60
CA ALA A 363 11.29 9.88 -8.50
C ALA A 363 11.24 9.40 -9.96
N ASN A 364 11.32 8.08 -10.19
CA ASN A 364 11.19 7.50 -11.52
C ASN A 364 9.79 7.72 -12.12
N VAL A 365 8.72 7.49 -11.34
CA VAL A 365 7.33 7.74 -11.77
C VAL A 365 7.10 9.24 -12.06
N LEU A 366 7.63 10.11 -11.20
CA LEU A 366 7.56 11.57 -11.37
C LEU A 366 8.43 12.10 -12.50
N LYS A 367 9.37 11.30 -12.99
CA LYS A 367 10.43 11.72 -13.91
C LYS A 367 11.18 12.94 -13.38
N SER A 368 11.48 12.93 -12.09
CA SER A 368 12.19 14.03 -11.43
C SER A 368 12.93 13.51 -10.20
N PRO A 369 14.18 13.93 -9.96
CA PRO A 369 14.91 13.56 -8.75
C PRO A 369 14.37 14.26 -7.50
N TYR A 370 13.44 15.20 -7.66
CA TYR A 370 12.94 16.05 -6.60
C TYR A 370 11.57 15.59 -6.10
N LEU A 371 11.52 15.20 -4.83
CA LEU A 371 10.28 14.90 -4.10
C LEU A 371 9.92 16.12 -3.24
N ALA A 372 8.99 16.92 -3.75
CA ALA A 372 8.50 18.11 -3.07
C ALA A 372 7.24 17.80 -2.26
N ASP A 373 7.22 18.30 -1.03
CA ASP A 373 6.02 18.54 -0.22
C ASP A 373 5.83 20.07 -0.19
N THR A 374 4.92 20.57 -1.03
CA THR A 374 4.56 22.00 -1.02
C THR A 374 3.46 22.20 0.01
N GLN A 375 3.56 23.22 0.86
CA GLN A 375 2.45 23.64 1.73
C GLN A 375 2.15 25.10 1.38
N GLY A 376 1.03 25.34 0.72
CA GLY A 376 0.63 26.63 0.19
C GLY A 376 1.42 27.01 -1.07
N ALA A 377 1.48 28.30 -1.38
CA ALA A 377 2.25 28.82 -2.52
C ALA A 377 3.78 28.60 -2.38
N SER A 378 4.28 28.16 -1.22
CA SER A 378 5.69 27.90 -0.93
C SER A 378 5.96 26.44 -0.56
N LEU A 379 7.24 26.05 -0.55
CA LEU A 379 7.69 24.80 0.08
C LEU A 379 7.79 25.03 1.59
N ALA A 380 6.84 24.52 2.37
CA ALA A 380 6.95 24.57 3.84
C ALA A 380 7.45 23.26 4.46
N ALA A 381 7.65 22.20 3.65
CA ALA A 381 8.34 20.96 4.04
C ALA A 381 9.61 20.76 3.20
N PRO A 382 10.59 19.97 3.68
CA PRO A 382 11.88 19.82 3.00
C PRO A 382 11.69 19.15 1.64
N LEU A 383 12.14 19.82 0.59
CA LEU A 383 12.40 19.24 -0.71
C LEU A 383 13.44 18.13 -0.55
N VAL A 384 13.12 16.90 -0.96
CA VAL A 384 14.08 15.80 -0.99
C VAL A 384 14.61 15.66 -2.42
N ASP A 385 15.88 15.98 -2.63
CA ASP A 385 16.61 15.52 -3.82
C ASP A 385 17.11 14.10 -3.55
N VAL A 386 16.63 13.12 -4.31
CA VAL A 386 17.04 11.71 -4.13
C VAL A 386 18.52 11.48 -4.41
N ARG A 387 19.20 12.41 -5.07
CA ARG A 387 20.64 12.36 -5.36
C ARG A 387 21.47 12.96 -4.24
N ASP A 388 20.87 13.72 -3.33
CA ASP A 388 21.62 14.42 -2.30
C ASP A 388 22.17 13.45 -1.24
N LEU A 389 23.49 13.40 -1.20
CA LEU A 389 24.31 12.63 -0.26
C LEU A 389 25.17 13.54 0.63
N SER A 390 25.02 14.86 0.54
CA SER A 390 25.90 15.84 1.20
C SER A 390 25.89 15.73 2.74
N THR A 391 24.83 15.14 3.30
CA THR A 391 24.66 14.91 4.73
C THR A 391 25.30 13.60 5.22
N LEU A 392 25.81 12.76 4.31
CA LEU A 392 26.43 11.48 4.66
C LEU A 392 27.95 11.60 4.82
N SER A 393 28.46 10.98 5.89
CA SER A 393 29.88 10.66 6.00
C SER A 393 30.24 9.43 5.15
N PRO A 394 31.53 9.23 4.79
CA PRO A 394 31.96 8.05 4.03
C PRO A 394 31.57 6.70 4.66
N ALA A 395 31.50 6.63 5.99
CA ALA A 395 31.10 5.42 6.72
C ALA A 395 29.61 5.09 6.61
N GLN A 396 28.79 6.05 6.16
CA GLN A 396 27.35 5.90 5.96
C GLN A 396 27.00 5.59 4.50
N PHE A 397 27.99 5.43 3.62
CA PHE A 397 27.78 4.86 2.30
C PHE A 397 27.67 3.33 2.37
N GLY A 398 26.96 2.74 1.41
CA GLY A 398 26.83 1.31 1.25
C GLY A 398 25.41 0.75 1.34
N PRO A 399 25.27 -0.59 1.31
CA PRO A 399 23.99 -1.30 1.14
C PRO A 399 23.13 -1.37 2.41
N LEU A 400 23.46 -0.63 3.46
CA LEU A 400 22.63 -0.46 4.66
C LEU A 400 22.14 0.99 4.81
N SER A 401 22.35 1.82 3.79
CA SER A 401 22.02 3.25 3.77
C SER A 401 20.97 3.54 2.70
N ALA A 402 19.76 3.89 3.13
CA ALA A 402 18.67 4.23 2.24
C ALA A 402 19.00 5.46 1.35
N PRO A 403 19.63 6.54 1.87
CA PRO A 403 20.09 7.66 1.05
C PRO A 403 21.09 7.26 -0.05
N ALA A 404 22.06 6.40 0.27
CA ALA A 404 23.00 5.90 -0.74
C ALA A 404 22.29 5.04 -1.80
N MET A 405 21.35 4.19 -1.37
CA MET A 405 20.56 3.36 -2.28
C MET A 405 19.67 4.16 -3.22
N ARG A 406 18.96 5.19 -2.74
CA ARG A 406 18.09 6.00 -3.61
C ARG A 406 18.87 6.76 -4.68
N GLY A 407 20.05 7.29 -4.33
CA GLY A 407 20.92 7.97 -5.27
C GLY A 407 21.45 7.01 -6.33
N PHE A 408 21.91 5.82 -5.91
CA PHE A 408 22.31 4.76 -6.84
C PHE A 408 21.17 4.31 -7.75
N ALA A 409 19.96 4.14 -7.21
CA ALA A 409 18.79 3.76 -7.99
C ALA A 409 18.40 4.83 -9.03
N TRP A 410 18.60 6.11 -8.73
CA TRP A 410 18.42 7.18 -9.71
C TRP A 410 19.42 7.07 -10.87
N GLU A 411 20.68 6.73 -10.59
CA GLU A 411 21.69 6.47 -11.62
C GLU A 411 21.34 5.25 -12.50
N ILE A 412 20.73 4.20 -11.90
CA ILE A 412 20.16 3.08 -12.66
C ILE A 412 19.06 3.57 -13.60
N VAL A 413 18.15 4.43 -13.14
CA VAL A 413 17.06 5.00 -13.96
C VAL A 413 17.62 5.78 -15.15
N LEU A 414 18.59 6.67 -14.92
CA LEU A 414 19.22 7.45 -16.00
C LEU A 414 19.90 6.53 -17.01
N LYS A 415 20.71 5.57 -16.53
CA LYS A 415 21.46 4.66 -17.39
C LYS A 415 20.55 3.73 -18.20
N ALA A 416 19.47 3.21 -17.62
CA ALA A 416 18.49 2.37 -18.31
C ALA A 416 17.78 3.13 -19.44
N ASN A 417 17.60 4.45 -19.28
CA ASN A 417 17.00 5.33 -20.28
C ASN A 417 18.02 5.94 -21.26
N GLY A 418 19.31 5.56 -21.17
CA GLY A 418 20.36 6.11 -22.02
C GLY A 418 20.64 7.61 -21.79
N LEU A 419 20.34 8.12 -20.59
CA LEU A 419 20.50 9.53 -20.23
C LEU A 419 21.86 9.78 -19.55
N PRO A 420 22.42 11.00 -19.66
CA PRO A 420 23.65 11.36 -18.98
C PRO A 420 23.44 11.47 -17.45
N SER A 421 24.52 11.31 -16.68
CA SER A 421 24.56 11.52 -15.24
C SER A 421 25.21 12.89 -14.93
N PRO A 422 24.64 13.71 -14.02
CA PRO A 422 23.44 13.48 -13.19
C PRO A 422 22.11 13.81 -13.91
N GLY A 423 22.17 14.11 -15.21
CA GLY A 423 21.04 14.53 -16.05
C GLY A 423 20.60 15.97 -15.77
N ILE A 424 19.94 16.59 -16.74
CA ILE A 424 19.30 17.90 -16.58
C ILE A 424 17.77 17.80 -16.75
N ALA A 425 17.04 18.85 -16.40
CA ALA A 425 15.57 18.85 -16.44
C ALA A 425 14.97 18.38 -17.77
N THR A 426 15.57 18.76 -18.90
CA THR A 426 15.12 18.35 -20.25
C THR A 426 15.43 16.90 -20.59
N ASP A 427 16.39 16.26 -19.89
CA ASP A 427 16.63 14.82 -20.00
C ASP A 427 15.57 14.04 -19.25
N TRP A 428 15.16 14.52 -18.07
CA TRP A 428 14.25 13.78 -17.20
C TRP A 428 12.87 13.59 -17.82
N ASP A 429 12.38 14.54 -18.61
CA ASP A 429 11.10 14.40 -19.35
C ASP A 429 11.07 13.16 -20.27
N LYS A 430 12.24 12.68 -20.70
CA LYS A 430 12.42 11.52 -21.59
C LYS A 430 12.48 10.19 -20.84
N ILE A 431 12.47 10.19 -19.50
CA ILE A 431 12.47 8.96 -18.70
C ILE A 431 11.22 8.14 -19.04
N ASP A 432 11.41 6.89 -19.43
CA ASP A 432 10.39 5.85 -19.40
C ASP A 432 10.51 5.09 -18.06
N PRO A 433 9.54 5.22 -17.14
CA PRO A 433 9.59 4.52 -15.87
C PRO A 433 9.69 3.00 -16.01
N LEU A 434 9.19 2.42 -17.11
CA LEU A 434 9.26 0.98 -17.38
C LEU A 434 10.68 0.51 -17.71
N ALA A 435 11.56 1.39 -18.20
CA ALA A 435 12.92 1.00 -18.60
C ALA A 435 13.74 0.45 -17.44
N ALA A 436 13.59 1.01 -16.24
CA ALA A 436 14.28 0.54 -15.04
C ALA A 436 13.41 -0.36 -14.15
N ALA A 437 12.17 -0.67 -14.54
CA ALA A 437 11.19 -1.18 -13.59
C ALA A 437 11.60 -2.49 -12.93
N ARG A 438 12.24 -3.39 -13.68
CA ARG A 438 12.73 -4.68 -13.17
C ARG A 438 13.62 -4.56 -11.94
N PHE A 439 14.45 -3.52 -11.84
CA PHE A 439 15.33 -3.28 -10.71
C PHE A 439 14.57 -3.06 -9.40
N PHE A 440 13.37 -2.51 -9.46
CA PHE A 440 12.56 -2.23 -8.28
C PHE A 440 11.66 -3.41 -7.90
N VAL A 441 11.49 -4.38 -8.81
CA VAL A 441 10.61 -5.54 -8.61
C VAL A 441 11.41 -6.69 -8.03
N ALA A 442 10.92 -7.19 -6.90
CA ALA A 442 11.51 -8.35 -6.25
C ALA A 442 11.65 -9.55 -7.21
N PRO A 443 12.74 -10.34 -7.12
CA PRO A 443 12.94 -11.52 -7.95
C PRO A 443 11.79 -12.51 -7.80
N THR A 444 11.39 -13.23 -8.85
CA THR A 444 10.34 -14.24 -8.73
C THR A 444 10.71 -15.27 -7.65
N SER A 445 9.77 -15.53 -6.73
CA SER A 445 9.99 -16.52 -5.68
C SER A 445 10.00 -17.90 -6.33
N THR A 446 11.20 -18.43 -6.56
CA THR A 446 11.38 -19.81 -6.97
C THR A 446 11.34 -20.64 -5.70
N THR A 447 10.30 -21.47 -5.58
CA THR A 447 9.97 -22.25 -4.38
C THR A 447 11.20 -22.96 -3.77
N SER A 448 11.35 -22.80 -2.45
CA SER A 448 12.08 -23.62 -1.45
C SER A 448 13.38 -23.13 -0.80
N THR A 449 14.13 -22.14 -1.29
CA THR A 449 15.37 -21.70 -0.58
C THR A 449 15.76 -20.24 -0.88
N GLU A 450 14.94 -19.25 -0.54
CA GLU A 450 15.46 -17.88 -0.46
C GLU A 450 16.34 -17.76 0.79
N VAL A 451 17.65 -17.71 0.56
CA VAL A 451 18.71 -17.91 1.57
C VAL A 451 19.02 -16.63 2.37
N GLU A 452 18.42 -15.48 2.01
CA GLU A 452 18.69 -14.18 2.63
C GLU A 452 17.46 -13.26 2.64
N PRO A 453 17.38 -12.28 3.57
CA PRO A 453 16.43 -11.18 3.44
C PRO A 453 16.69 -10.43 2.13
N LEU A 454 15.61 -10.04 1.44
CA LEU A 454 15.72 -9.28 0.20
C LEU A 454 16.48 -7.98 0.41
N ASN A 455 17.55 -7.80 -0.33
CA ASN A 455 18.48 -6.68 -0.18
C ASN A 455 18.85 -6.06 -1.54
N LEU A 456 19.69 -5.02 -1.52
CA LEU A 456 20.09 -4.31 -2.73
C LEU A 456 20.84 -5.20 -3.74
N PHE A 457 21.69 -6.13 -3.30
CA PHE A 457 22.41 -7.00 -4.24
C PHE A 457 21.46 -7.92 -5.01
N ASN A 458 20.35 -8.36 -4.38
CA ASN A 458 19.31 -9.07 -5.12
C ASN A 458 18.73 -8.20 -6.23
N GLN A 459 18.51 -6.90 -5.98
CA GLN A 459 17.95 -5.97 -6.96
C GLN A 459 18.94 -5.64 -8.08
N VAL A 460 20.22 -5.43 -7.76
CA VAL A 460 21.26 -5.23 -8.79
C VAL A 460 21.39 -6.46 -9.69
N ALA A 461 21.31 -7.67 -9.11
CA ALA A 461 21.33 -8.90 -9.90
C ALA A 461 20.17 -9.00 -10.91
N ARG A 462 19.00 -8.41 -10.62
CA ARG A 462 17.86 -8.36 -11.57
C ARG A 462 18.23 -7.70 -12.89
N LEU A 463 19.10 -6.69 -12.87
CA LEU A 463 19.56 -5.97 -14.06
C LEU A 463 20.30 -6.90 -15.04
N LYS A 464 20.82 -8.04 -14.56
CA LYS A 464 21.58 -9.02 -15.33
C LYS A 464 20.73 -10.14 -15.92
N GLU A 465 19.46 -10.23 -15.56
CA GLU A 465 18.57 -11.27 -16.07
C GLU A 465 18.26 -11.07 -17.56
N GLY A 466 17.93 -12.13 -18.29
CA GLY A 466 17.54 -12.03 -19.71
C GLY A 466 16.32 -11.13 -19.89
N LYS A 467 16.29 -10.32 -20.97
CA LYS A 467 15.21 -9.35 -21.25
C LYS A 467 13.82 -10.00 -21.21
N GLY A 468 12.89 -9.36 -20.49
CA GLY A 468 11.49 -9.77 -20.42
C GLY A 468 10.71 -9.36 -21.65
N GLY A 469 9.65 -10.10 -22.00
CA GLY A 469 8.85 -9.82 -23.21
C GLY A 469 8.16 -8.45 -23.23
N THR A 470 7.88 -7.89 -22.04
CA THR A 470 7.21 -6.58 -21.88
C THR A 470 8.19 -5.45 -21.55
N GLU A 471 9.50 -5.72 -21.53
CA GLU A 471 10.48 -4.71 -21.18
C GLU A 471 10.91 -3.87 -22.38
N PRO A 472 10.97 -2.54 -22.24
CA PRO A 472 11.34 -1.68 -23.37
C PRO A 472 12.82 -1.84 -23.74
N VAL A 473 13.70 -2.12 -22.76
CA VAL A 473 15.17 -2.17 -22.94
C VAL A 473 15.77 -3.49 -22.50
N ASP A 474 16.93 -3.86 -23.06
CA ASP A 474 17.73 -5.00 -22.60
C ASP A 474 18.68 -4.54 -21.49
N LEU A 475 18.25 -4.70 -20.24
CA LEU A 475 19.03 -4.31 -19.06
C LEU A 475 20.35 -5.08 -18.94
N ALA A 476 20.38 -6.36 -19.33
CA ALA A 476 21.56 -7.19 -19.18
C ALA A 476 22.70 -6.75 -20.10
N ALA A 477 22.35 -6.25 -21.29
CA ALA A 477 23.28 -5.66 -22.25
C ALA A 477 23.81 -4.29 -21.79
N ILE A 478 22.99 -3.49 -21.08
CA ILE A 478 23.36 -2.16 -20.58
C ILE A 478 24.25 -2.26 -19.34
N PHE A 479 23.86 -3.09 -18.38
CA PHE A 479 24.48 -3.17 -17.06
C PHE A 479 25.48 -4.32 -16.99
N THR A 480 26.63 -4.20 -17.66
CA THR A 480 27.76 -5.15 -17.47
C THR A 480 28.38 -5.02 -16.07
N ASP A 481 29.15 -6.01 -15.61
CA ASP A 481 29.81 -5.93 -14.30
C ASP A 481 30.72 -4.71 -14.18
N THR A 482 31.42 -4.35 -15.27
CA THR A 482 32.23 -3.14 -15.34
C THR A 482 31.40 -1.87 -15.18
N VAL A 483 30.23 -1.80 -15.83
CA VAL A 483 29.31 -0.65 -15.70
C VAL A 483 28.79 -0.54 -14.27
N LEU A 484 28.35 -1.65 -13.67
CA LEU A 484 27.83 -1.68 -12.31
C LEU A 484 28.90 -1.36 -11.26
N ALA A 485 30.13 -1.83 -11.43
CA ALA A 485 31.26 -1.50 -10.54
C ALA A 485 31.55 0.01 -10.56
N GLY A 486 31.61 0.61 -11.75
CA GLY A 486 31.81 2.05 -11.90
C GLY A 486 30.66 2.86 -11.30
N LEU A 487 29.41 2.43 -11.54
CA LEU A 487 28.22 3.14 -11.08
C LEU A 487 27.99 3.04 -9.56
N GLY A 488 28.33 1.90 -8.95
CA GLY A 488 28.14 1.67 -7.51
C GLY A 488 29.19 2.34 -6.62
N THR A 489 30.38 2.62 -7.15
CA THR A 489 31.53 3.15 -6.39
C THR A 489 31.21 4.44 -5.61
N PRO A 490 30.57 5.49 -6.19
CA PRO A 490 30.23 6.71 -5.46
C PRO A 490 29.28 6.51 -4.28
N PHE A 491 28.54 5.39 -4.26
CA PHE A 491 27.53 5.08 -3.25
C PHE A 491 28.03 4.04 -2.23
N GLY A 492 29.31 3.66 -2.29
CA GLY A 492 29.90 2.62 -1.43
C GLY A 492 29.36 1.22 -1.73
N LEU A 493 28.91 0.96 -2.96
CA LEU A 493 28.32 -0.30 -3.38
C LEU A 493 29.32 -1.12 -4.20
N PRO A 494 30.00 -2.11 -3.58
CA PRO A 494 30.92 -2.97 -4.32
C PRO A 494 30.16 -3.88 -5.29
N TRP A 495 30.60 -3.95 -6.55
CA TRP A 495 30.09 -4.90 -7.53
C TRP A 495 31.23 -5.55 -8.33
N PRO A 496 31.20 -6.87 -8.61
CA PRO A 496 30.25 -7.87 -8.10
C PRO A 496 30.18 -7.94 -6.57
N ARG A 497 29.11 -8.53 -6.03
CA ARG A 497 28.98 -8.70 -4.57
C ARG A 497 30.24 -9.39 -4.02
N PRO A 498 30.86 -8.86 -2.95
CA PRO A 498 32.04 -9.49 -2.34
C PRO A 498 31.77 -10.94 -1.93
N SER A 499 32.79 -11.79 -1.94
CA SER A 499 32.70 -13.17 -1.43
C SER A 499 33.12 -13.32 0.05
N THR A 500 33.71 -12.28 0.63
CA THR A 500 34.17 -12.24 2.03
C THR A 500 33.87 -10.87 2.67
N GLY A 501 33.78 -10.82 4.00
CA GLY A 501 33.53 -9.57 4.75
C GLY A 501 32.05 -9.22 4.91
N LEU A 502 31.78 -7.98 5.32
CA LEU A 502 30.47 -7.50 5.80
C LEU A 502 29.30 -7.70 4.83
N TYR A 503 29.57 -7.68 3.52
CA TYR A 503 28.53 -7.75 2.47
C TYR A 503 28.54 -9.06 1.69
N ALA A 504 29.35 -10.04 2.10
CA ALA A 504 29.41 -11.33 1.42
C ALA A 504 28.13 -12.13 1.57
N SER A 505 27.57 -12.11 2.78
CA SER A 505 26.25 -12.65 3.08
C SER A 505 25.61 -11.80 4.19
N PHE A 506 24.30 -11.64 4.13
CA PHE A 506 23.53 -11.09 5.25
C PHE A 506 23.01 -12.18 6.18
N VAL A 507 23.36 -13.45 5.91
CA VAL A 507 22.91 -14.62 6.67
C VAL A 507 24.09 -15.47 7.08
N SER A 508 24.24 -15.71 8.38
CA SER A 508 25.25 -16.63 8.90
C SER A 508 24.84 -18.09 8.67
N ASP A 509 25.76 -18.92 8.18
CA ASP A 509 25.55 -20.37 8.03
C ASP A 509 26.12 -21.10 9.26
N TRP A 510 25.26 -21.80 10.00
CA TRP A 510 25.63 -22.61 11.16
C TRP A 510 25.91 -24.08 10.80
N GLY A 511 25.83 -24.45 9.52
CA GLY A 511 26.17 -25.79 9.03
C GLY A 511 25.00 -26.78 9.01
N ILE A 512 25.34 -28.07 8.91
CA ILE A 512 24.40 -29.20 8.89
C ILE A 512 24.42 -29.86 10.28
N ASP A 513 23.24 -30.16 10.81
CA ASP A 513 23.01 -30.79 12.11
C ASP A 513 23.82 -30.13 13.24
N PRO A 514 23.68 -28.80 13.45
CA PRO A 514 24.47 -28.12 14.46
C PRO A 514 24.13 -28.65 15.86
N THR A 515 25.16 -29.09 16.58
CA THR A 515 25.06 -29.53 17.98
C THR A 515 25.80 -28.58 18.90
N GLY A 516 25.21 -28.24 20.04
CA GLY A 516 25.88 -27.42 21.05
C GLY A 516 25.74 -25.92 20.80
N VAL A 517 26.75 -25.15 21.22
CA VAL A 517 26.73 -23.68 21.19
C VAL A 517 26.94 -23.19 19.77
N LEU A 518 25.95 -22.46 19.26
CA LEU A 518 25.97 -21.81 17.95
C LEU A 518 26.85 -20.54 18.00
N PRO A 519 27.34 -20.06 16.85
CA PRO A 519 28.09 -18.80 16.78
C PRO A 519 27.35 -17.65 17.48
N ALA A 520 28.01 -17.01 18.44
CA ALA A 520 27.42 -15.92 19.20
C ALA A 520 27.26 -14.66 18.33
N THR A 521 26.25 -13.85 18.62
CA THR A 521 26.00 -12.59 17.92
C THR A 521 25.85 -11.46 18.92
N THR A 522 26.56 -10.35 18.68
CA THR A 522 26.40 -9.12 19.47
C THR A 522 25.38 -8.21 18.82
N PHE A 523 24.32 -7.89 19.55
CA PHE A 523 23.31 -6.92 19.18
C PHE A 523 23.67 -5.56 19.76
N SER A 524 23.40 -4.50 19.00
CA SER A 524 23.60 -3.12 19.44
C SER A 524 22.40 -2.27 19.10
N MET A 525 21.91 -1.54 20.09
CA MET A 525 20.88 -0.51 19.92
C MET A 525 21.47 0.90 19.76
N ALA A 526 22.79 1.04 19.63
CA ALA A 526 23.44 2.36 19.51
C ALA A 526 22.96 3.17 18.30
N LYS A 527 22.47 2.49 17.25
CA LYS A 527 21.92 3.08 16.03
C LYS A 527 20.41 2.86 15.91
N ALA A 528 19.78 2.33 16.95
CA ALA A 528 18.34 2.11 16.98
C ALA A 528 17.62 3.45 17.06
N SER A 529 16.63 3.63 16.20
CA SER A 529 15.75 4.79 16.27
C SER A 529 14.51 4.42 17.07
N GLN A 530 14.29 5.13 18.18
CA GLN A 530 13.03 5.00 18.90
C GLN A 530 11.94 5.66 18.06
N VAL A 531 10.85 4.94 17.88
CA VAL A 531 9.68 5.50 17.22
C VAL A 531 8.66 5.77 18.31
N SER A 532 8.11 6.99 18.31
CA SER A 532 6.85 7.17 19.02
C SER A 532 5.83 6.32 18.29
N SER A 533 5.20 5.37 18.97
CA SER A 533 3.97 4.79 18.45
C SER A 533 2.90 5.88 18.50
N GLN A 534 2.96 6.89 17.64
CA GLN A 534 1.83 7.79 17.54
C GLN A 534 0.69 7.06 16.82
N TYR A 535 -0.13 6.42 17.66
CA TYR A 535 -1.57 6.16 17.60
C TYR A 535 -2.06 4.70 17.46
N PRO A 536 -2.91 4.18 18.40
CA PRO A 536 -3.39 4.73 19.67
C PRO A 536 -2.74 4.00 20.87
N SER A 537 -1.42 4.11 21.04
CA SER A 537 -0.76 3.67 22.28
C SER A 537 0.22 4.73 22.77
N PRO A 538 0.24 5.09 24.06
CA PRO A 538 1.16 6.09 24.61
C PRO A 538 2.61 5.59 24.79
N SER A 539 2.92 4.34 24.43
CA SER A 539 4.22 3.71 24.71
C SER A 539 5.20 3.81 23.53
N LEU A 540 6.35 4.45 23.72
CA LEU A 540 7.46 4.40 22.75
C LEU A 540 7.88 2.93 22.49
N ALA A 541 8.41 2.65 21.29
CA ALA A 541 8.95 1.33 20.94
C ALA A 541 10.14 1.45 19.98
N PHE A 542 11.00 0.42 19.97
CA PHE A 542 12.04 0.27 18.96
C PHE A 542 11.62 -0.83 17.96
N PRO A 543 11.36 -0.50 16.69
CA PRO A 543 10.80 -1.44 15.71
C PRO A 543 11.85 -2.40 15.11
N ASN A 544 13.09 -2.38 15.61
CA ASN A 544 14.20 -3.21 15.14
C ASN A 544 14.51 -3.04 13.66
N VAL A 545 14.67 -1.78 13.26
CA VAL A 545 14.93 -1.40 11.87
C VAL A 545 16.41 -1.19 11.57
N SER A 546 17.26 -1.12 12.60
CA SER A 546 18.71 -1.04 12.42
C SER A 546 19.35 -2.41 12.22
N SER A 547 20.48 -2.44 11.52
CA SER A 547 21.25 -3.68 11.27
C SER A 547 21.85 -4.28 12.54
N GLY A 548 21.99 -3.50 13.61
CA GLY A 548 22.49 -3.96 14.91
C GLY A 548 21.44 -4.67 15.77
N GLU A 549 20.15 -4.52 15.45
CA GLU A 549 19.04 -5.07 16.25
C GLU A 549 18.52 -6.42 15.74
N VAL A 550 18.92 -6.82 14.52
CA VAL A 550 18.43 -8.02 13.84
C VAL A 550 19.59 -8.82 13.29
N HIS A 551 19.56 -10.13 13.52
CA HIS A 551 20.49 -11.09 12.94
C HIS A 551 19.74 -12.18 12.19
N TYR A 552 20.26 -12.54 11.02
CA TYR A 552 19.73 -13.61 10.20
C TYR A 552 20.74 -14.74 10.14
N ALA A 553 20.27 -15.96 10.34
CA ALA A 553 21.08 -17.16 10.27
C ALA A 553 20.31 -18.29 9.57
N LYS A 554 21.02 -19.37 9.29
CA LYS A 554 20.46 -20.60 8.78
C LYS A 554 21.26 -21.80 9.28
N PHE A 555 20.59 -22.93 9.36
CA PHE A 555 21.22 -24.25 9.52
C PHE A 555 20.48 -25.26 8.65
N ARG A 556 21.00 -26.47 8.54
CA ARG A 556 20.29 -27.57 7.87
C ARG A 556 20.13 -28.76 8.81
N LEU A 557 19.05 -29.52 8.67
CA LEU A 557 18.82 -30.74 9.43
C LEU A 557 18.68 -31.95 8.50
N SER A 558 19.36 -33.04 8.84
CA SER A 558 19.27 -34.31 8.11
C SER A 558 18.06 -35.14 8.50
N ALA A 559 17.49 -34.92 9.69
CA ALA A 559 16.30 -35.59 10.19
C ALA A 559 15.53 -34.70 11.18
N ASP A 560 14.27 -35.05 11.43
CA ASP A 560 13.46 -34.46 12.50
C ASP A 560 14.26 -34.46 13.80
N THR A 561 14.47 -33.27 14.36
CA THR A 561 15.32 -33.12 15.54
C THR A 561 14.49 -32.68 16.72
N ARG A 562 14.41 -33.54 17.73
CA ARG A 562 13.85 -33.19 19.04
C ARG A 562 14.94 -32.51 19.86
N CYS A 563 14.72 -31.27 20.27
CA CYS A 563 15.72 -30.51 21.03
C CYS A 563 15.08 -29.50 21.99
N SER A 564 15.88 -28.96 22.90
CA SER A 564 15.59 -27.69 23.58
C SER A 564 16.50 -26.59 23.05
N ILE A 565 16.01 -25.37 22.98
CA ILE A 565 16.80 -24.19 22.63
C ILE A 565 17.13 -23.44 23.91
N THR A 566 18.41 -23.22 24.18
CA THR A 566 18.87 -22.36 25.27
C THR A 566 19.46 -21.09 24.71
N ALA A 567 19.01 -19.93 25.22
CA ALA A 567 19.60 -18.63 24.93
C ALA A 567 20.32 -18.11 26.17
N THR A 568 21.52 -17.57 25.98
CA THR A 568 22.31 -16.89 27.00
C THR A 568 22.61 -15.47 26.54
N MET A 569 22.39 -14.48 27.40
CA MET A 569 22.59 -13.06 27.12
C MET A 569 23.63 -12.48 28.08
N VAL A 570 24.64 -11.81 27.53
CA VAL A 570 25.69 -11.14 28.29
C VAL A 570 25.92 -9.72 27.74
N PRO A 571 25.67 -8.65 28.54
CA PRO A 571 25.05 -8.65 29.86
C PRO A 571 23.57 -9.08 29.81
N ALA A 572 22.95 -9.30 30.98
CA ALA A 572 21.53 -9.58 31.08
C ALA A 572 20.71 -8.40 30.54
N LEU A 573 19.61 -8.71 29.84
CA LEU A 573 18.68 -7.71 29.32
C LEU A 573 18.02 -6.92 30.45
N GLY A 574 17.87 -5.62 30.25
CA GLY A 574 17.13 -4.75 31.15
C GLY A 574 15.62 -5.03 31.15
N PRO A 575 14.88 -4.40 32.07
CA PRO A 575 13.43 -4.61 32.20
C PRO A 575 12.67 -4.35 30.90
N GLY A 576 11.75 -5.25 30.55
CA GLY A 576 10.91 -5.16 29.36
C GLY A 576 11.60 -5.50 28.04
N ALA A 577 12.93 -5.68 28.01
CA ALA A 577 13.63 -6.15 26.82
C ALA A 577 13.61 -7.67 26.72
N GLN A 578 13.59 -8.16 25.48
CA GLN A 578 13.58 -9.56 25.14
C GLN A 578 14.36 -9.83 23.85
N VAL A 579 14.92 -11.04 23.74
CA VAL A 579 15.41 -11.57 22.48
C VAL A 579 14.37 -12.53 21.91
N ASP A 580 13.91 -12.23 20.70
CA ASP A 580 13.00 -13.08 19.95
C ASP A 580 13.79 -13.92 18.94
N LEU A 581 13.60 -15.24 19.02
CA LEU A 581 14.05 -16.21 18.03
C LEU A 581 12.85 -16.65 17.19
N ASP A 582 12.81 -16.21 15.94
CA ASP A 582 11.83 -16.68 14.97
C ASP A 582 12.40 -17.86 14.17
N LEU A 583 11.62 -18.92 14.08
CA LEU A 583 11.82 -20.02 13.14
C LEU A 583 10.71 -19.94 12.08
N PRO A 584 10.89 -19.20 10.97
CA PRO A 584 9.82 -18.91 10.01
C PRO A 584 9.08 -20.14 9.50
N PHE A 585 9.81 -21.24 9.30
CA PHE A 585 9.27 -22.51 8.86
C PHE A 585 8.24 -23.12 9.82
N MET A 586 8.41 -22.91 11.12
CA MET A 586 7.47 -23.39 12.14
C MET A 586 6.37 -22.36 12.44
N SER A 587 6.43 -21.17 11.81
CA SER A 587 5.59 -20.01 12.16
C SER A 587 5.56 -19.75 13.68
N ARG A 588 6.72 -19.91 14.33
CA ARG A 588 6.84 -19.85 15.79
C ARG A 588 7.97 -18.91 16.22
N THR A 589 7.69 -18.12 17.26
CA THR A 589 8.65 -17.24 17.93
C THR A 589 8.88 -17.73 19.35
N PHE A 590 10.14 -17.75 19.78
CA PHE A 590 10.54 -17.99 21.17
C PHE A 590 11.13 -16.71 21.74
N SER A 591 10.63 -16.26 22.88
CA SER A 591 11.09 -15.03 23.54
C SER A 591 11.87 -15.36 24.81
N PHE A 592 13.02 -14.73 24.98
CA PHE A 592 13.90 -14.88 26.13
C PHE A 592 14.17 -13.53 26.78
N THR A 593 14.27 -13.49 28.11
CA THR A 593 14.44 -12.25 28.88
C THR A 593 15.58 -12.38 29.91
N GLY A 594 15.99 -11.27 30.52
CA GLY A 594 17.04 -11.27 31.54
C GLY A 594 18.35 -11.85 31.01
N SER A 595 18.94 -12.80 31.71
CA SER A 595 20.21 -13.43 31.33
C SER A 595 20.07 -14.58 30.33
N GLY A 596 18.85 -15.01 30.01
CA GLY A 596 18.67 -16.25 29.27
C GLY A 596 17.35 -16.97 29.49
N GLY A 597 17.28 -18.17 28.94
CA GLY A 597 16.19 -19.11 29.17
C GLY A 597 16.37 -20.36 28.33
N THR A 598 15.64 -21.42 28.69
CA THR A 598 15.58 -22.65 27.90
C THR A 598 14.12 -22.96 27.55
N THR A 599 13.86 -23.26 26.28
CA THR A 599 12.53 -23.66 25.84
C THR A 599 12.19 -25.04 26.41
N GLY A 600 10.89 -25.37 26.49
CA GLY A 600 10.50 -26.77 26.57
C GLY A 600 10.99 -27.57 25.35
N PRO A 601 10.91 -28.92 25.39
CA PRO A 601 11.21 -29.75 24.23
C PRO A 601 10.38 -29.34 23.02
N ILE A 602 11.05 -29.15 21.88
CA ILE A 602 10.44 -28.90 20.58
C ILE A 602 10.91 -29.94 19.57
N ILE A 603 10.15 -30.09 18.49
CA ILE A 603 10.56 -30.88 17.33
C ILE A 603 10.70 -29.91 16.17
N ILE A 604 11.88 -29.87 15.57
CA ILE A 604 12.17 -29.13 14.33
C ILE A 604 12.08 -30.14 13.18
N PRO A 605 11.06 -30.07 12.31
CA PRO A 605 10.80 -31.12 11.33
C PRO A 605 11.53 -30.87 10.00
N VAL A 606 11.92 -31.95 9.32
CA VAL A 606 12.48 -31.97 7.96
C VAL A 606 11.34 -32.25 6.98
N ILE A 607 10.69 -31.19 6.47
CA ILE A 607 9.52 -31.33 5.56
C ILE A 607 9.89 -31.42 4.08
N SER A 608 11.18 -31.35 3.75
CA SER A 608 11.71 -31.37 2.38
C SER A 608 12.88 -32.34 2.26
N ALA A 609 13.52 -32.40 1.08
CA ALA A 609 14.69 -33.25 0.86
C ALA A 609 15.80 -32.92 1.88
N ALA A 610 16.19 -33.94 2.66
CA ALA A 610 17.28 -33.83 3.61
C ALA A 610 18.63 -33.61 2.88
N PRO A 611 19.54 -32.78 3.43
CA PRO A 611 19.36 -31.97 4.64
C PRO A 611 18.50 -30.72 4.37
N ALA A 612 17.39 -30.58 5.11
CA ALA A 612 16.43 -29.49 4.92
C ALA A 612 16.95 -28.18 5.52
N LEU A 613 16.76 -27.08 4.80
CA LEU A 613 17.19 -25.75 5.22
C LEU A 613 16.24 -25.13 6.25
N HIS A 614 16.79 -24.67 7.37
CA HIS A 614 16.10 -23.97 8.43
C HIS A 614 16.60 -22.52 8.57
N PRO A 615 15.80 -21.53 8.14
CA PRO A 615 16.08 -20.13 8.36
C PRO A 615 15.82 -19.73 9.81
N VAL A 616 16.59 -18.77 10.30
CA VAL A 616 16.51 -18.26 11.67
C VAL A 616 16.60 -16.75 11.65
N ARG A 617 15.70 -16.07 12.37
CA ARG A 617 15.80 -14.64 12.63
C ARG A 617 15.85 -14.40 14.13
N ILE A 618 16.85 -13.65 14.58
CA ILE A 618 17.02 -13.27 15.98
C ILE A 618 16.85 -11.75 16.07
N ARG A 619 16.03 -11.26 17.00
CA ARG A 619 15.73 -9.84 17.17
C ARG A 619 15.88 -9.43 18.63
N LEU A 620 16.58 -8.32 18.88
CA LEU A 620 16.62 -7.70 20.20
C LEU A 620 15.48 -6.69 20.32
N LYS A 621 14.39 -7.04 21.00
CA LYS A 621 13.27 -6.13 21.27
C LYS A 621 13.47 -5.40 22.58
N SER A 622 13.27 -4.09 22.57
CA SER A 622 13.19 -3.29 23.79
C SER A 622 12.14 -2.21 23.59
N PRO A 623 11.07 -2.14 24.40
CA PRO A 623 10.02 -1.14 24.22
C PRO A 623 10.43 0.22 24.81
N GLY A 624 10.99 0.24 26.03
CA GLY A 624 11.12 1.48 26.80
C GLY A 624 12.49 2.17 26.75
N SER A 625 13.57 1.45 26.46
CA SER A 625 14.94 1.98 26.58
C SER A 625 15.92 1.29 25.64
N VAL A 626 16.98 2.01 25.25
CA VAL A 626 18.14 1.42 24.57
C VAL A 626 18.80 0.41 25.51
N GLN A 627 19.09 -0.79 24.99
CA GLN A 627 19.89 -1.77 25.70
C GLN A 627 21.39 -1.53 25.42
N PRO A 628 22.29 -1.83 26.37
CA PRO A 628 23.71 -1.91 26.05
C PRO A 628 23.97 -2.97 24.97
N ASP A 629 25.17 -2.99 24.41
CA ASP A 629 25.54 -4.07 23.49
C ASP A 629 25.45 -5.43 24.21
N VAL A 630 24.67 -6.35 23.65
CA VAL A 630 24.36 -7.66 24.26
C VAL A 630 24.81 -8.76 23.33
N THR A 631 25.68 -9.63 23.83
CA THR A 631 26.06 -10.86 23.16
C THR A 631 25.06 -11.96 23.49
N VAL A 632 24.46 -12.51 22.44
CA VAL A 632 23.51 -13.61 22.50
C VAL A 632 24.19 -14.88 21.98
N SER A 633 24.17 -15.93 22.80
CA SER A 633 24.60 -17.27 22.41
C SER A 633 23.40 -18.20 22.45
N LEU A 634 23.17 -18.92 21.36
CA LEU A 634 22.12 -19.94 21.28
C LEU A 634 22.74 -21.33 21.35
N THR A 635 22.06 -22.27 21.98
CA THR A 635 22.46 -23.67 22.06
C THR A 635 21.30 -24.56 21.65
N LEU A 636 21.54 -25.47 20.71
CA LEU A 636 20.61 -26.54 20.38
C LEU A 636 21.06 -27.81 21.10
N THR A 637 20.25 -28.24 22.08
CA THR A 637 20.53 -29.44 22.88
C THR A 637 19.59 -30.56 22.42
N PRO A 638 20.10 -31.60 21.74
CA PRO A 638 19.30 -32.76 21.35
C PRO A 638 18.70 -33.45 22.59
N LEU A 639 17.49 -33.96 22.44
CA LEU A 639 16.78 -34.71 23.48
C LEU A 639 16.45 -36.12 23.00
N PRO A 640 16.50 -37.13 23.88
CA PRO A 640 16.17 -38.51 23.55
C PRO A 640 14.70 -38.73 23.16
#